data_AF-A0AAU6PGT1-F1
#
_entry.id   AF-A0AAU6PGT1-F1
#
_cell.length_a   1.000
_cell.length_b   1.000
_cell.length_c   1.000
_cell.angle_alpha   90.00
_cell.angle_beta   90.00
_cell.angle_gamma   90.00
#
_symmetry.space_group_name_H-M   'P 1'
#
loop_
_entity.id
_entity.type
_entity.pdbx_description
1 polymer ?
#
loop_
_entity_poly.entity_id
_entity_poly.type
_entity_poly.pdbx_seq_one_letter_code
_entity_poly.pdbx_strand_id
1 'polypeptide(L)'
;MKYKGYEAIVNFEEDDDIFVGKIANISDKTIISFHADNVAQLKEEFKISVDAYLDACKEWGSTPQKPTSGRLSLRINPSLHSRIVSKARIQGLSINRYIANTLESQV
;
A
#
# COMPACT_ATOMS: atom_id res chain seq x y z
N MET A 1 -3.58 0.00 -11.26
CA MET A 1 -4.28 1.26 -11.59
C MET A 1 -4.09 2.26 -10.45
N LYS A 2 -4.15 3.58 -10.69
CA LYS A 2 -3.99 4.61 -9.63
C LYS A 2 -5.10 5.66 -9.70
N TYR A 3 -5.67 6.06 -8.56
CA TYR A 3 -6.68 7.11 -8.46
C TYR A 3 -6.68 7.74 -7.06
N LYS A 4 -6.65 9.08 -6.96
CA LYS A 4 -6.57 9.85 -5.70
C LYS A 4 -5.47 9.37 -4.73
N GLY A 5 -4.36 8.86 -5.28
CA GLY A 5 -3.22 8.32 -4.52
C GLY A 5 -3.39 6.86 -4.08
N TYR A 6 -4.57 6.26 -4.25
CA TYR A 6 -4.80 4.84 -4.03
C TYR A 6 -4.39 4.03 -5.25
N GLU A 7 -3.96 2.80 -5.00
CA GLU A 7 -3.57 1.84 -6.02
C GLU A 7 -4.47 0.61 -5.94
N ALA A 8 -4.64 -0.10 -7.05
CA ALA A 8 -5.38 -1.35 -7.10
C ALA A 8 -4.46 -2.52 -7.42
N ILE A 9 -4.63 -3.62 -6.68
CA ILE A 9 -4.17 -4.96 -7.06
C ILE A 9 -5.35 -5.62 -7.78
N VAL A 10 -5.10 -6.16 -8.97
CA VAL A 10 -6.13 -6.81 -9.79
C VAL A 10 -5.68 -8.24 -10.05
N ASN A 11 -6.57 -9.17 -9.79
CA ASN A 11 -6.41 -10.58 -10.13
C ASN A 11 -7.54 -10.98 -11.09
N PHE A 12 -7.29 -11.94 -11.96
CA PHE A 12 -8.31 -12.55 -12.79
C PHE A 12 -8.71 -13.87 -12.15
N GLU A 13 -10.01 -14.09 -11.97
CA GLU A 13 -10.57 -15.34 -11.47
C GLU A 13 -11.16 -16.11 -12.65
N GLU A 14 -10.52 -17.24 -12.97
CA GLU A 14 -10.85 -18.04 -14.16
C GLU A 14 -12.19 -18.76 -14.04
N ASP A 15 -12.57 -19.16 -12.81
CA ASP A 15 -13.81 -19.91 -12.56
C ASP A 15 -15.07 -19.11 -12.94
N ASP A 16 -15.01 -17.79 -12.76
CA ASP A 16 -16.13 -16.87 -13.00
C ASP A 16 -15.88 -15.92 -14.20
N ASP A 17 -14.71 -16.00 -14.85
CA ASP A 17 -14.27 -15.11 -15.96
C ASP A 17 -14.37 -13.61 -15.61
N ILE A 18 -14.04 -13.25 -14.38
CA ILE A 18 -14.12 -11.87 -13.86
C ILE A 18 -12.76 -11.35 -13.39
N PHE A 19 -12.61 -10.02 -13.46
CA PHE A 19 -11.51 -9.34 -12.79
C PHE A 19 -11.93 -8.95 -11.38
N VAL A 20 -11.16 -9.39 -10.39
CA VAL A 20 -11.32 -8.98 -8.98
C VAL A 20 -10.21 -7.98 -8.62
N GLY A 21 -10.62 -6.76 -8.31
CA GLY A 21 -9.76 -5.69 -7.85
C GLY A 21 -9.89 -5.47 -6.35
N LYS A 22 -8.78 -5.14 -5.69
CA LYS A 22 -8.75 -4.66 -4.31
C LYS A 22 -7.90 -3.40 -4.19
N ILE A 23 -8.31 -2.47 -3.35
CA ILE A 23 -7.48 -1.31 -3.03
C ILE A 23 -6.24 -1.80 -2.26
N ALA A 24 -5.07 -1.41 -2.74
CA ALA A 24 -3.78 -1.73 -2.15
C ALA A 24 -3.40 -0.71 -1.07
N ASN A 25 -2.51 -1.14 -0.17
CA ASN A 25 -1.90 -0.29 0.85
C ASN A 25 -2.90 0.36 1.83
N ILE A 26 -4.05 -0.29 2.05
CA ILE A 26 -4.95 -0.03 3.16
C ILE A 26 -4.82 -1.16 4.18
N SER A 27 -5.11 -0.89 5.46
CA SER A 27 -5.02 -1.83 6.58
C SER A 27 -5.80 -3.12 6.30
N ASP A 28 -5.26 -4.26 6.74
CA ASP A 28 -5.89 -5.59 6.61
C ASP A 28 -7.30 -5.67 7.21
N LYS A 29 -7.68 -4.72 8.07
CA LYS A 29 -9.01 -4.59 8.67
C LYS A 29 -10.05 -3.93 7.76
N THR A 30 -9.64 -3.34 6.64
CA THR A 30 -10.50 -2.66 5.68
C THR A 30 -10.21 -3.23 4.31
N ILE A 31 -11.06 -4.16 3.86
CA ILE A 31 -10.94 -4.77 2.54
C ILE A 31 -11.99 -4.10 1.65
N ILE A 32 -11.53 -3.34 0.66
CA ILE A 32 -12.39 -2.74 -0.36
C ILE A 32 -12.08 -3.46 -1.66
N SER A 33 -13.00 -4.33 -2.05
CA SER A 33 -12.95 -5.13 -3.27
C SER A 33 -14.00 -4.67 -4.27
N PHE A 34 -13.70 -4.81 -5.54
CA PHE A 34 -14.58 -4.54 -6.67
C PHE A 34 -14.36 -5.60 -7.74
N HIS A 35 -15.35 -5.84 -8.58
CA HIS A 35 -15.26 -6.79 -9.67
C HIS A 35 -15.76 -6.17 -10.98
N ALA A 36 -15.32 -6.70 -12.10
CA ALA A 36 -15.79 -6.27 -13.41
C ALA A 36 -15.51 -7.33 -14.48
N ASP A 37 -16.33 -7.34 -15.52
CA ASP A 37 -16.23 -8.29 -16.64
C ASP A 37 -15.22 -7.83 -17.70
N ASN A 38 -14.83 -6.55 -17.65
CA ASN A 38 -13.85 -5.99 -18.58
C ASN A 38 -13.05 -4.85 -17.98
N VAL A 39 -11.94 -4.51 -18.63
CA VAL A 39 -10.98 -3.50 -18.17
C VAL A 39 -11.59 -2.09 -18.08
N ALA A 40 -12.59 -1.75 -18.91
CA ALA A 40 -13.22 -0.43 -18.86
C ALA A 40 -14.07 -0.29 -17.60
N GLN A 41 -14.94 -1.26 -17.34
CA GLN A 41 -15.73 -1.35 -16.11
C GLN A 41 -14.82 -1.43 -14.87
N LEU A 42 -13.74 -2.21 -14.93
CA LEU A 42 -12.81 -2.35 -13.81
C LEU A 42 -12.21 -0.99 -13.37
N LYS A 43 -11.92 -0.10 -14.32
CA LYS A 43 -11.43 1.25 -14.02
C LYS A 43 -12.49 2.15 -13.41
N GLU A 44 -13.74 1.99 -13.83
CA GLU A 44 -14.89 2.72 -13.30
C GLU A 44 -15.21 2.27 -11.86
N GLU A 45 -15.37 0.96 -11.68
CA GLU A 45 -15.62 0.32 -10.38
C GLU A 45 -14.51 0.63 -9.36
N PHE A 46 -13.26 0.69 -9.81
CA PHE A 46 -12.16 1.14 -8.96
C PHE A 46 -12.35 2.57 -8.45
N LYS A 47 -12.75 3.51 -9.31
CA LYS A 47 -12.96 4.92 -8.92
C LYS A 47 -14.14 5.04 -7.98
N ILE A 48 -15.25 4.37 -8.29
CA ILE A 48 -16.46 4.33 -7.46
C ILE A 48 -16.11 3.80 -6.06
N SER A 49 -15.36 2.70 -5.99
CA SER A 49 -14.95 2.10 -4.73
C SER A 49 -14.05 3.01 -3.90
N VAL A 50 -13.11 3.73 -4.53
CA VAL A 50 -12.26 4.71 -3.84
C VAL A 50 -13.08 5.90 -3.34
N ASP A 51 -14.00 6.42 -4.14
CA ASP A 51 -14.83 7.57 -3.77
C ASP A 51 -15.80 7.20 -2.63
N ALA A 52 -16.46 6.04 -2.72
CA ALA A 52 -17.30 5.51 -1.65
C ALA A 52 -16.53 5.31 -0.33
N TYR A 53 -15.28 4.84 -0.41
CA TYR A 53 -14.42 4.74 0.78
C TYR A 53 -14.11 6.09 1.43
N LEU A 54 -13.75 7.08 0.61
CA LEU A 54 -13.45 8.42 1.10
C LEU A 54 -14.68 9.09 1.72
N ASP A 55 -15.85 8.88 1.12
CA ASP A 55 -17.11 9.40 1.62
C ASP A 55 -17.51 8.70 2.94
N ALA A 56 -17.38 7.38 3.04
CA ALA A 56 -17.61 6.64 4.27
C ALA A 56 -16.66 7.09 5.40
N CYS A 57 -15.39 7.35 5.09
CA CYS A 57 -14.44 7.91 6.06
C CYS A 57 -14.92 9.29 6.56
N LYS A 58 -15.39 10.14 5.65
CA LYS A 58 -15.89 11.48 5.98
C LYS A 58 -17.15 11.41 6.86
N GLU A 59 -18.08 10.52 6.54
CA GLU A 59 -19.31 10.32 7.30
C GLU A 59 -19.03 9.83 8.73
N TRP A 60 -18.08 8.90 8.90
CA TRP A 60 -17.70 8.37 10.20
C TRP A 60 -16.70 9.24 10.97
N GLY A 61 -16.35 10.43 10.46
CA GLY A 61 -15.32 11.29 11.05
C GLY A 61 -13.94 10.64 11.14
N SER A 62 -13.72 9.58 10.37
CA SER A 62 -12.49 8.79 10.36
C SER A 62 -11.51 9.38 9.36
N THR A 63 -10.23 9.43 9.73
CA THR A 63 -9.21 9.89 8.78
C THR A 63 -8.97 8.79 7.74
N PRO A 64 -9.16 9.05 6.43
CA PRO A 64 -8.87 8.07 5.40
C PRO A 64 -7.43 7.59 5.52
N GLN A 65 -7.22 6.29 5.41
CA GLN A 65 -5.87 5.75 5.50
C GLN A 65 -5.07 6.22 4.29
N LYS A 66 -4.05 7.03 4.55
CA LYS A 66 -3.11 7.41 3.49
C LYS A 66 -2.41 6.13 3.00
N PRO A 67 -2.40 5.87 1.69
CA PRO A 67 -1.80 4.67 1.11
C PRO A 67 -0.32 4.51 1.42
N THR A 68 0.39 5.58 1.82
CA THR A 68 1.75 5.49 2.36
C THR A 68 1.94 6.48 3.49
N SER A 69 2.07 5.98 4.72
CA SER A 69 2.35 6.82 5.90
C SER A 69 3.81 7.26 6.01
N GLY A 70 4.70 6.72 5.16
CA GLY A 70 6.16 6.86 5.27
C GLY A 70 6.74 6.15 6.49
N ARG A 71 5.91 5.47 7.30
CA ARG A 71 6.36 4.69 8.46
C ARG A 71 6.51 3.24 8.05
N LEU A 72 7.72 2.72 8.21
CA LEU A 72 8.07 1.34 7.92
C LEU A 72 8.43 0.63 9.23
N SER A 73 7.55 -0.27 9.69
CA SER A 73 7.83 -1.13 10.85
C SER A 73 8.31 -2.49 10.33
N LEU A 74 9.55 -2.85 10.64
CA LEU A 74 10.18 -4.08 10.16
C LEU A 74 10.57 -4.97 11.33
N ARG A 75 10.21 -6.25 11.25
CA ARG A 75 10.83 -7.29 12.07
C ARG A 75 11.98 -7.89 11.26
N ILE A 76 13.20 -7.68 11.74
CA ILE A 76 14.42 -8.21 11.13
C ILE A 76 15.19 -9.07 12.12
N ASN A 77 16.00 -10.00 11.61
CA ASN A 77 16.85 -10.85 12.44
C ASN A 77 17.84 -9.98 13.26
N PRO A 78 18.10 -10.29 14.54
CA PRO A 78 19.05 -9.54 15.38
C PRO A 78 20.45 -9.36 14.77
N SER A 79 20.94 -10.36 14.03
CA SER A 79 22.24 -10.29 13.33
C SER A 79 22.23 -9.24 12.23
N LEU A 80 21.15 -9.16 11.46
CA LEU A 80 20.97 -8.13 10.44
C LEU A 80 20.83 -6.74 11.07
N HIS A 81 20.06 -6.62 12.15
CA HIS A 81 19.92 -5.36 12.89
C HIS A 81 21.28 -4.83 13.38
N SER A 82 22.11 -5.70 13.96
CA SER A 82 23.47 -5.33 14.41
C SER A 82 24.34 -4.78 13.28
N ARG A 83 24.33 -5.45 12.11
CA ARG A 83 25.06 -5.00 10.92
C ARG A 83 24.57 -3.65 10.41
N ILE A 84 23.25 -3.42 10.41
CA ILE A 84 22.66 -2.14 10.02
C ILE A 84 23.09 -1.03 10.99
N VAL A 85 23.01 -1.26 12.29
CA VAL A 85 23.41 -0.28 13.31
C VAL A 85 24.89 0.09 13.16
N SER A 86 25.75 -0.92 12.96
CA SER A 86 27.19 -0.70 12.76
C SER A 86 27.47 0.14 11.51
N LYS A 87 26.87 -0.21 10.36
CA LYS A 87 27.04 0.55 9.12
C LYS A 87 26.50 1.98 9.21
N ALA A 88 25.32 2.16 9.82
CA ALA A 88 24.74 3.48 10.03
C ALA A 88 25.66 4.37 10.87
N ARG A 89 26.20 3.82 11.98
CA ARG A 89 27.15 4.53 12.85
C ARG A 89 28.45 4.91 12.15
N ILE A 90 29.05 3.99 11.38
CA ILE A 90 30.29 4.24 10.62
C ILE A 90 30.08 5.39 9.62
N GLN A 91 28.87 5.51 9.05
CA GLN A 91 28.52 6.57 8.10
C GLN A 91 27.99 7.86 8.79
N GLY A 92 27.90 7.90 10.12
CA GLY A 92 27.34 9.05 10.85
C GLY A 92 25.83 9.26 10.61
N LEU A 93 25.11 8.23 10.16
CA LEU A 93 23.69 8.29 9.85
C LEU A 93 22.84 7.68 10.98
N SER A 94 21.61 8.15 11.10
CA SER A 94 20.60 7.42 11.88
C SER A 94 20.25 6.09 11.18
N ILE A 95 19.82 5.10 11.95
CA ILE A 95 19.41 3.79 11.40
C ILE A 95 18.33 3.96 10.34
N ASN A 96 17.32 4.81 10.60
CA ASN A 96 16.24 5.09 9.66
C ASN A 96 16.76 5.76 8.38
N ARG A 97 17.72 6.69 8.48
CA ARG A 97 18.31 7.36 7.31
C ARG A 97 19.16 6.39 6.48
N TYR A 98 19.95 5.54 7.13
CA TYR A 98 20.71 4.50 6.45
C TYR A 98 19.79 3.52 5.70
N ILE A 99 18.70 3.07 6.34
CA ILE A 99 17.71 2.20 5.73
C ILE A 99 17.03 2.91 4.56
N ALA A 100 16.56 4.15 4.74
CA ALA A 100 15.91 4.93 3.69
C ALA A 100 16.82 5.12 2.46
N ASN A 101 18.07 5.54 2.65
CA ASN A 101 19.04 5.70 1.55
C ASN A 101 19.30 4.36 0.83
N THR A 102 19.40 3.26 1.59
CA THR A 102 19.60 1.93 0.99
C THR A 102 18.40 1.54 0.14
N LEU A 103 17.18 1.78 0.63
CA LEU A 103 15.95 1.50 -0.12
C LEU A 103 15.84 2.40 -1.36
N GLU A 104 16.12 3.70 -1.26
CA GLU A 104 16.13 4.64 -2.40
C GLU A 104 17.12 4.23 -3.49
N SER A 105 18.21 3.54 -3.15
CA SER A 105 19.18 3.04 -4.15
C SER A 105 18.75 1.76 -4.87
N GLN A 106 17.67 1.11 -4.42
CA GLN A 106 17.21 -0.20 -4.89
C GLN A 106 15.83 -0.16 -5.55
N VAL A 107 15.14 0.98 -5.48
CA VAL A 107 13.84 1.24 -6.11
C VAL A 107 14.06 2.15 -7.31
#